data_AF-A0A6S6RTX6-F1
#
_entry.id   AF-A0A6S6RTX6-F1
#
_cell.length_a   1.000
_cell.length_b   1.000
_cell.length_c   1.000
_cell.angle_alpha   90.00
_cell.angle_beta   90.00
_cell.angle_gamma   90.00
#
_symmetry.space_group_name_H-M   'P 1'
#
loop_
_entity.id
_entity.type
_entity.pdbx_description
1 polymer ?
#
loop_
_entity_poly.entity_id
_entity_poly.type
_entity_poly.pdbx_seq_one_letter_code
_entity_poly.pdbx_strand_id
1 'polypeptide(L)' 'MYDQLVEILSESFRKVPDHRQGSTEYSLHDCSMSAFSMFALKDPSSLSFMSNYAARKDNLTQVFKINKVPSK' A
#
# COMPACT_ATOMS: atom_id res chain seq x y z
N MET A 1 -7.06 3.61 17.67
CA MET A 1 -5.65 3.19 17.83
C MET A 1 -5.08 2.67 16.52
N TYR A 2 -5.68 1.65 15.90
CA TYR A 2 -5.19 1.13 14.62
C TYR A 2 -5.27 2.17 13.49
N ASP A 3 -6.41 2.85 13.33
CA ASP A 3 -6.57 3.86 12.28
C ASP A 3 -5.57 5.02 12.40
N GLN A 4 -5.24 5.43 13.62
CA GLN A 4 -4.22 6.44 13.88
C GLN A 4 -2.82 5.97 13.46
N LEU A 5 -2.49 4.70 13.71
CA LEU A 5 -1.23 4.11 13.25
C LEU A 5 -1.14 4.11 11.71
N VAL A 6 -2.24 3.70 11.05
CA VAL A 6 -2.31 3.69 9.59
C VAL A 6 -2.12 5.10 9.03
N GLU A 7 -2.76 6.10 9.64
CA GLU A 7 -2.63 7.50 9.23
C GLU A 7 -1.20 8.03 9.43
N ILE A 8 -0.58 7.78 10.59
CA ILE A 8 0.81 8.19 10.88
C ILE A 8 1.77 7.55 9.87
N LEU A 9 1.60 6.27 9.55
CA LEU A 9 2.44 5.57 8.57
C LEU A 9 2.25 6.12 7.16
N SER A 10 1.00 6.33 6.73
CA SER A 10 0.69 6.92 5.42
C SER A 10 1.36 8.29 5.28
N GLU A 11 1.17 9.18 6.25
CA GLU A 11 1.78 10.51 6.25
C GLU A 11 3.30 10.48 6.33
N SER A 12 3.88 9.49 7.02
CA SER A 12 5.32 9.29 7.07
C SER A 12 5.87 8.85 5.72
N PHE A 13 5.22 7.90 5.04
CA PHE A 13 5.64 7.44 3.71
C PHE A 13 5.46 8.50 2.63
N ARG A 14 4.49 9.41 2.75
CA ARG A 14 4.36 10.58 1.84
C ARG A 14 5.57 11.51 1.91
N LYS A 15 6.26 11.57 3.05
CA LYS A 15 7.45 12.41 3.27
C LYS A 15 8.74 11.75 2.81
N VAL A 16 8.72 10.45 2.47
CA VAL A 16 9.91 9.74 2.00
C VAL A 16 10.20 10.18 0.56
N PRO A 17 11.37 10.80 0.28
CA PRO A 17 11.72 11.19 -1.08
C PRO A 17 11.89 9.95 -1.96
N ASP A 18 11.30 9.99 -3.15
CA ASP A 18 11.43 8.95 -4.15
C ASP A 18 12.65 9.25 -5.04
N HIS A 19 13.71 8.45 -4.90
CA HIS A 19 14.95 8.58 -5.66
C HIS A 19 14.94 7.77 -6.97
N ARG A 20 13.84 7.07 -7.28
CA ARG A 20 13.73 6.27 -8.51
C ARG A 20 13.75 7.20 -9.72
N GLN A 21 14.53 6.82 -10.73
CA GLN A 21 14.66 7.57 -11.98
C GLN A 21 13.70 7.01 -13.04
N GLY A 22 13.09 7.88 -13.85
CA GLY A 22 12.18 7.51 -14.93
C GLY A 22 10.70 7.54 -14.57
N SER A 23 9.84 7.12 -15.51
CA SER A 23 8.39 7.04 -15.28
C SER A 23 8.08 5.86 -14.37
N THR A 24 7.50 6.14 -13.20
CA THR A 24 7.05 5.11 -12.26
C THR A 24 5.54 4.95 -12.36
N GLU A 25 5.08 3.72 -12.58
CA GLU A 25 3.65 3.43 -12.68
C GLU A 25 2.94 3.47 -11.31
N TYR A 26 3.71 3.30 -10.23
CA TYR A 26 3.23 3.21 -8.85
C TYR A 26 4.02 4.15 -7.96
N SER A 27 3.29 4.94 -7.16
CA SER A 27 3.91 5.84 -6.18
C SER A 27 4.67 5.05 -5.12
N LEU A 28 5.77 5.60 -4.59
CA LEU A 28 6.51 4.96 -3.50
C LEU A 28 5.61 4.77 -2.27
N HIS A 29 4.74 5.74 -2.01
CA HIS A 29 3.70 5.66 -0.99
C HIS A 29 2.82 4.42 -1.15
N ASP A 30 2.24 4.20 -2.34
CA ASP A 30 1.35 3.06 -2.57
C ASP A 30 2.10 1.73 -2.47
N CYS A 31 3.36 1.66 -2.93
CA CYS A 31 4.21 0.48 -2.74
C CYS A 31 4.42 0.17 -1.24
N SER A 32 4.80 1.18 -0.46
CA SER A 32 5.05 1.03 0.98
C SER A 32 3.80 0.67 1.76
N MET A 33 2.67 1.35 1.48
CA MET A 33 1.40 1.04 2.12
C MET A 33 0.86 -0.33 1.71
N SER A 34 1.08 -0.76 0.46
CA SER A 34 0.74 -2.12 0.02
C SER A 34 1.51 -3.16 0.83
N ALA A 35 2.83 -3.01 0.97
CA ALA A 35 3.66 -3.90 1.78
C ALA A 35 3.18 -3.94 3.24
N PHE A 36 2.91 -2.78 3.85
CA PHE A 36 2.35 -2.72 5.20
C PHE A 36 0.99 -3.43 5.32
N SER A 37 0.08 -3.19 4.37
CA SER A 37 -1.24 -3.81 4.37
C SER A 37 -1.18 -5.33 4.21
N MET A 38 -0.21 -5.86 3.43
CA MET A 38 0.01 -7.31 3.33
C MET A 38 0.33 -7.93 4.68
N PHE A 39 1.24 -7.31 5.44
CA PHE A 39 1.58 -7.79 6.78
C PHE A 39 0.40 -7.68 7.73
N ALA A 40 -0.35 -6.57 7.69
CA ALA A 40 -1.52 -6.35 8.51
C ALA A 40 -2.64 -7.37 8.25
N LEU A 41 -2.91 -7.65 6.97
CA LEU A 41 -3.95 -8.58 6.52
C LEU A 41 -3.49 -10.04 6.57
N LYS A 42 -2.23 -10.29 6.92
CA LYS A 42 -1.60 -11.62 7.02
C LYS A 42 -1.68 -12.39 5.70
N ASP A 43 -1.56 -11.68 4.58
CA ASP A 43 -1.48 -12.36 3.30
C ASP A 43 -0.14 -13.12 3.21
N PRO A 44 -0.15 -14.41 2.84
CA PRO A 44 1.02 -15.27 2.95
C PRO A 44 2.10 -14.96 1.89
N SER A 45 1.77 -14.17 0.87
CA SER A 45 2.70 -13.73 -0.17
C SER A 45 2.17 -12.49 -0.91
N SER A 46 3.03 -11.80 -1.64
CA SER A 46 2.61 -10.71 -2.55
C SER A 46 1.63 -11.19 -3.61
N LEU A 47 1.79 -12.43 -4.09
CA LEU A 47 0.86 -13.01 -5.05
C LEU A 47 -0.54 -13.17 -4.44
N SER A 48 -0.62 -13.70 -3.22
CA SER A 48 -1.89 -13.86 -2.51
C SER A 48 -2.57 -12.51 -2.25
N PHE A 49 -1.80 -11.47 -1.95
CA PHE A 49 -2.32 -10.11 -1.81
C PHE A 49 -2.92 -9.59 -3.12
N MET A 50 -2.18 -9.71 -4.23
CA MET A 50 -2.66 -9.29 -5.56
C MET A 50 -3.90 -10.08 -6.01
N SER A 51 -3.94 -11.39 -5.80
CA SER A 51 -5.11 -12.22 -6.14
C SER A 51 -6.37 -11.79 -5.39
N ASN A 52 -6.23 -11.27 -4.16
CA ASN A 52 -7.34 -10.77 -3.36
C ASN A 52 -7.62 -9.27 -3.57
N TYR A 53 -6.81 -8.55 -4.34
CA TYR A 53 -6.88 -7.10 -4.49
C TYR A 53 -8.25 -6.64 -4.99
N ALA A 54 -8.79 -7.29 -6.03
CA ALA A 54 -10.07 -6.92 -6.62
C ALA A 54 -11.23 -6.94 -5.59
N ALA A 55 -11.23 -7.94 -4.69
CA ALA A 55 -12.24 -8.07 -3.65
C ALA A 55 -12.05 -7.10 -2.47
N ARG A 56 -10.83 -6.58 -2.26
CA ARG A 56 -10.48 -5.72 -1.12
C ARG A 56 -10.22 -4.26 -1.51
N LYS A 57 -10.35 -3.92 -2.80
CA LYS A 57 -9.94 -2.62 -3.37
C LYS A 57 -10.44 -1.44 -2.55
N ASP A 58 -11.75 -1.38 -2.29
CA ASP A 58 -12.35 -0.26 -1.58
C ASP A 58 -11.82 -0.13 -0.14
N ASN A 59 -11.61 -1.25 0.55
CA ASN A 59 -11.03 -1.26 1.90
C ASN A 59 -9.56 -0.82 1.89
N LEU A 60 -8.78 -1.26 0.89
CA LEU A 60 -7.38 -0.86 0.75
C LEU A 60 -7.25 0.64 0.48
N THR A 61 -8.17 1.21 -0.29
CA THR A 61 -8.22 2.65 -0.52
C THR A 61 -8.69 3.43 0.71
N GLN A 62 -9.77 3.00 1.36
CA GLN A 62 -10.35 3.75 2.48
C GLN A 62 -9.52 3.65 3.77
N VAL A 63 -9.10 2.43 4.13
CA VAL A 63 -8.37 2.15 5.38
C VAL A 63 -6.88 2.42 5.18
N PHE A 64 -6.25 1.77 4.20
CA PHE A 64 -4.80 1.81 4.01
C PHE A 64 -4.31 2.94 3.08
N LYS A 65 -5.20 3.77 2.55
CA LYS A 65 -4.88 4.91 1.67
C LYS A 65 -4.12 4.51 0.40
N ILE A 66 -4.31 3.26 -0.07
CA ILE A 66 -3.66 2.75 -1.28
C ILE A 66 -4.54 3.06 -2.49
N ASN A 67 -4.00 3.81 -3.45
CA ASN A 67 -4.73 4.12 -4.69
C ASN A 67 -4.51 3.06 -5.77
N LYS A 68 -3.27 2.55 -5.87
CA LYS A 68 -2.89 1.58 -6.88
C LYS A 68 -1.89 0.58 -6.31
N VAL A 69 -2.32 -0.68 -6.16
CA VAL A 69 -1.41 -1.76 -5.74
C VAL A 69 -0.43 -2.07 -6.88
N PRO A 70 0.88 -2.23 -6.59
CA PRO A 70 1.84 -2.72 -7.57
C PRO A 70 1.43 -4.12 -8.05
N SER A 71 1.00 -4.21 -9.30
CA SER A 71 0.75 -5.46 -10.01
C SER A 71 1.66 -5.51 -11.23
N LYS A 72 2.32 -6.66 -11.44
CA LYS A 72 2.95 -6.96 -12.72
C LYS A 72 1.98 -7.68 -13.63
#